data_AF-A6ZP02-F1
#
_entry.id   AF-A6ZP02-F1
#
_cell.length_a   1.000
_cell.length_b   1.000
_cell.length_c   1.000
_cell.angle_alpha   90.00
_cell.angle_beta   90.00
_cell.angle_gamma   90.00
#
_symmetry.space_group_name_H-M   'P 1'
#
loop_
_entity.id
_entity.type
_entity.pdbx_description
1 polymer ?
#
loop_
_entity_poly.entity_id
_entity_poly.type
_entity_poly.pdbx_seq_one_letter_code
_entity_poly.pdbx_strand_id
1 'polypeptide(L)'
;MGKGAAKYGFKSGVFPTTRSILKSPTTKQTDIINKVKSPKPKGVLGIGYAKGVKHPKGSHRLSPKVNFIDVDNLIAKTVAEPQSIKSSNGSAQKVRLQKAELRRKFLIEAFRKEEARLLHKHEYLQKRTKELEKAKELELEKLNKEKSSDLTIMTLDKMMSQPLLRNRSPEESELLKLKRNYNRSLLNFQAHKKKLNELLNLYHVANEFIVTESQLLKKIDKVFNDETEEFTDAYDVTSNFTQFGNRKLLLSGNTTLQTQINNAIMGSLSNEKFFDISLVDSYLNKDLKNISNKIDSKLNPTSNGAGNNGNNNNTTNL
;
A
#
# COMPACT_ATOMS: atom_id res chain seq x y z
N MET A 1 -44.09 -3.12 16.09
CA MET A 1 -42.99 -2.25 16.58
C MET A 1 -42.16 -1.81 15.38
N GLY A 2 -41.81 -0.53 15.27
CA GLY A 2 -41.08 -0.03 14.10
C GLY A 2 -39.61 -0.49 14.07
N LYS A 3 -39.09 -0.82 12.87
CA LYS A 3 -37.69 -1.24 12.63
C LYS A 3 -36.63 -0.30 13.24
N GLY A 4 -36.94 1.00 13.35
CA GLY A 4 -36.03 2.01 13.91
C GLY A 4 -35.98 2.09 15.44
N ALA A 5 -36.91 1.45 16.16
CA ALA A 5 -37.02 1.59 17.61
C ALA A 5 -35.84 0.95 18.37
N ALA A 6 -35.18 -0.06 17.78
CA ALA A 6 -34.03 -0.74 18.39
C ALA A 6 -32.88 0.23 18.71
N LYS A 7 -32.67 1.26 17.87
CA LYS A 7 -31.63 2.29 18.09
C LYS A 7 -31.84 3.08 19.39
N TYR A 8 -33.10 3.16 19.86
CA TYR A 8 -33.51 3.93 21.03
C TYR A 8 -33.94 3.03 22.19
N GLY A 9 -33.45 1.77 22.24
CA GLY A 9 -33.80 0.83 23.29
C GLY A 9 -35.25 0.33 23.21
N PHE A 10 -35.74 0.10 21.99
CA PHE A 10 -37.09 -0.39 21.68
C PHE A 10 -38.23 0.50 22.22
N LYS A 11 -37.96 1.78 22.49
CA LYS A 11 -38.96 2.76 22.92
C LYS A 11 -39.78 3.23 21.72
N SER A 12 -41.09 2.99 21.76
CA SER A 12 -42.04 3.47 20.74
C SER A 12 -42.55 4.86 21.15
N GLY A 13 -42.39 5.85 20.28
CA GLY A 13 -42.68 7.26 20.58
C GLY A 13 -41.43 8.06 20.97
N VAL A 14 -41.51 9.39 20.85
CA VAL A 14 -40.39 10.32 21.10
C VAL A 14 -40.83 11.37 22.10
N PHE A 15 -40.12 11.49 23.22
CA PHE A 15 -40.29 12.62 24.13
C PHE A 15 -39.64 13.88 23.53
N PRO A 16 -40.16 15.08 23.84
CA PRO A 16 -39.48 16.32 23.48
C PRO A 16 -38.11 16.38 24.16
N THR A 17 -37.17 17.09 23.54
CA THR A 17 -35.83 17.27 24.10
C THR A 17 -35.90 17.93 25.47
N THR A 18 -35.16 17.40 26.44
CA THR A 18 -35.10 17.97 27.79
C THR A 18 -34.50 19.38 27.75
N ARG A 19 -35.27 20.38 28.19
CA ARG A 19 -34.80 21.77 28.25
C ARG A 19 -33.82 21.92 29.41
N SER A 20 -32.58 22.32 29.11
CA SER A 20 -31.58 22.64 30.15
C SER A 20 -32.04 23.80 31.04
N ILE A 21 -31.79 23.73 32.35
CA ILE A 21 -32.13 24.83 33.27
C ILE A 21 -31.14 25.98 33.07
N LEU A 22 -29.84 25.70 33.13
CA LEU A 22 -28.77 26.62 32.79
C LEU A 22 -28.43 26.50 31.29
N LYS A 23 -28.51 27.61 30.55
CA LYS A 23 -28.37 27.63 29.08
C LYS A 23 -26.94 27.79 28.58
N SER A 24 -26.03 28.23 29.45
CA SER A 24 -24.62 28.45 29.14
C SER A 24 -23.77 27.89 30.29
N PRO A 25 -22.49 27.57 30.04
CA PRO A 25 -21.62 27.04 31.08
C PRO A 25 -21.47 28.04 32.22
N THR A 26 -21.30 27.54 33.44
CA THR A 26 -21.11 28.40 34.62
C THR A 26 -19.65 28.76 34.82
N THR A 27 -19.41 29.80 35.63
CA THR A 27 -18.06 30.21 36.05
C THR A 27 -17.33 29.15 36.87
N LYS A 28 -18.06 28.29 37.59
CA LYS A 28 -17.47 27.19 38.39
C LYS A 28 -17.00 26.00 37.55
N GLN A 29 -17.38 25.92 36.27
CA GLN A 29 -16.93 24.86 35.36
C GLN A 29 -15.53 25.17 34.79
N THR A 30 -14.52 25.06 35.64
CA THR A 30 -13.11 25.40 35.35
C THR A 30 -12.55 24.67 34.14
N ASP A 31 -12.84 23.38 33.98
CA ASP A 31 -12.34 22.56 32.86
C ASP A 31 -12.79 23.09 31.49
N ILE A 32 -14.05 23.53 31.39
CA ILE A 32 -14.59 24.13 30.17
C ILE A 32 -13.91 25.47 29.91
N ILE A 33 -13.72 26.27 30.95
CA ILE A 33 -13.05 27.58 30.86
C ILE A 33 -11.61 27.40 30.37
N ASN A 34 -10.86 26.46 30.95
CA ASN A 34 -9.49 26.14 30.58
C ASN A 34 -9.41 25.68 29.12
N LYS A 35 -10.36 24.85 28.68
CA LYS A 35 -10.45 24.39 27.29
C LYS A 35 -10.77 25.51 26.30
N VAL A 36 -11.59 26.49 26.69
CA VAL A 36 -11.94 27.62 25.82
C VAL A 36 -10.79 28.63 25.73
N LYS A 37 -10.05 28.81 26.82
CA LYS A 37 -8.91 29.74 26.91
C LYS A 37 -7.60 29.16 26.35
N SER A 38 -7.50 27.85 26.17
CA SER A 38 -6.30 27.22 25.65
C SER A 38 -5.96 27.73 24.23
N PRO A 39 -4.67 27.80 23.86
CA PRO A 39 -4.26 28.21 22.53
C PRO A 39 -4.90 27.33 21.46
N LYS A 40 -5.62 27.95 20.53
CA LYS A 40 -6.29 27.24 19.44
C LYS A 40 -5.25 26.66 18.47
N PRO A 41 -5.36 25.38 18.06
CA PRO A 41 -4.39 24.74 17.17
C PRO A 41 -4.34 25.44 15.81
N LYS A 42 -3.21 25.27 15.11
CA LYS A 42 -2.94 25.79 13.75
C LYS A 42 -2.45 24.64 12.85
N GLY A 43 -2.46 24.83 11.54
CA GLY A 43 -2.08 23.81 10.56
C GLY A 43 -3.27 22.97 10.09
N VAL A 44 -3.06 21.68 9.87
CA VAL A 44 -4.06 20.76 9.28
C VAL A 44 -5.34 20.65 10.12
N LEU A 45 -5.22 20.58 11.44
CA LEU A 45 -6.35 20.57 12.38
C LEU A 45 -6.55 21.94 13.05
N GLY A 46 -6.26 23.01 12.31
CA GLY A 46 -6.26 24.37 12.83
C GLY A 46 -7.65 24.99 13.00
N ILE A 47 -7.80 25.85 14.01
CA ILE A 47 -9.03 26.64 14.24
C ILE A 47 -8.72 28.14 14.09
N GLY A 48 -9.55 28.81 13.29
CA GLY A 48 -9.46 30.25 12.99
C GLY A 48 -8.32 30.59 12.04
N TYR A 49 -8.12 31.89 11.79
CA TYR A 49 -7.13 32.36 10.83
C TYR A 49 -5.68 32.10 11.28
N ALA A 50 -4.81 31.79 10.32
CA ALA A 50 -3.36 31.68 10.52
C ALA A 50 -2.73 33.07 10.76
N LYS A 51 -1.59 33.11 11.47
CA LYS A 51 -0.85 34.36 11.71
C LYS A 51 -0.39 34.94 10.36
N GLY A 52 -0.59 36.23 10.13
CA GLY A 52 -0.24 36.90 8.86
C GLY A 52 -1.31 36.83 7.76
N VAL A 53 -2.21 35.83 7.78
CA VAL A 53 -3.31 35.73 6.80
C VAL A 53 -4.42 36.70 7.18
N LYS A 54 -4.82 37.60 6.26
CA LYS A 54 -5.92 38.56 6.45
C LYS A 54 -7.26 37.83 6.54
N HIS A 55 -8.26 38.47 7.15
CA HIS A 55 -9.65 38.01 7.15
C HIS A 55 -10.51 38.95 6.29
N PRO A 56 -11.69 38.53 5.81
CA PRO A 56 -12.57 39.36 5.00
C PRO A 56 -12.98 40.67 5.69
N LYS A 57 -13.02 41.77 4.94
CA LYS A 57 -13.47 43.08 5.44
C LYS A 57 -14.93 42.97 5.92
N GLY A 58 -15.23 43.53 7.10
CA GLY A 58 -16.56 43.46 7.73
C GLY A 58 -16.84 42.18 8.54
N SER A 59 -15.96 41.17 8.48
CA SER A 59 -16.06 39.96 9.31
C SER A 59 -15.20 40.07 10.57
N HIS A 60 -15.60 39.41 11.65
CA HIS A 60 -14.75 39.25 12.83
C HIS A 60 -13.76 38.09 12.62
N ARG A 61 -12.50 38.33 12.95
CA ARG A 61 -11.43 37.32 12.84
C ARG A 61 -11.58 36.18 13.85
N LEU A 62 -12.05 36.49 15.06
CA LEU A 62 -12.22 35.52 16.14
C LEU A 62 -13.71 35.17 16.28
N SER A 63 -13.95 33.93 16.69
CA SER A 63 -15.28 33.51 17.17
C SER A 63 -15.70 34.36 18.37
N PRO A 64 -17.01 34.62 18.56
CA PRO A 64 -17.50 35.31 19.75
C PRO A 64 -17.06 34.59 21.03
N LYS A 65 -16.85 35.36 22.10
CA LYS A 65 -16.50 34.81 23.40
C LYS A 65 -17.71 34.08 23.99
N VAL A 66 -17.45 32.97 24.69
CA VAL A 66 -18.49 32.24 25.42
C VAL A 66 -18.84 33.00 26.69
N ASN A 67 -20.13 33.26 26.91
CA ASN A 67 -20.61 33.94 28.10
C ASN A 67 -20.76 32.93 29.25
N PHE A 68 -19.86 32.99 30.22
CA PHE A 68 -19.95 32.16 31.42
C PHE A 68 -20.93 32.78 32.41
N ILE A 69 -21.90 31.99 32.85
CA ILE A 69 -22.92 32.43 33.80
C ILE A 69 -22.34 32.34 35.21
N ASP A 70 -22.36 33.47 35.91
CA ASP A 70 -22.25 33.44 37.36
C ASP A 70 -23.66 33.25 37.96
N VAL A 71 -23.85 32.12 38.61
CA VAL A 71 -25.17 31.64 39.03
C VAL A 71 -25.78 32.53 40.10
N ASP A 72 -24.97 33.02 41.05
CA ASP A 72 -25.46 33.90 42.11
C ASP A 72 -25.88 35.27 41.54
N ASN A 73 -25.13 35.80 40.57
CA ASN A 73 -25.51 37.02 39.84
C ASN A 73 -26.77 36.82 38.98
N LEU A 74 -26.95 35.65 38.38
CA LEU A 74 -28.16 35.32 37.63
C LEU A 74 -29.37 35.25 38.57
N ILE A 75 -29.22 34.60 39.73
CA ILE A 75 -30.24 34.54 40.78
C ILE A 75 -30.64 35.95 41.22
N ALA A 76 -29.68 36.82 41.54
CA ALA A 76 -29.96 38.19 41.96
C ALA A 76 -30.76 38.99 40.90
N LYS A 77 -30.47 38.79 39.61
CA LYS A 77 -31.17 39.48 38.50
C LYS A 77 -32.57 38.92 38.23
N THR A 78 -32.73 37.61 38.30
CA THR A 78 -34.01 36.94 37.95
C THR A 78 -34.97 36.82 39.12
N VAL A 79 -34.42 36.73 40.33
CA VAL A 79 -35.13 36.46 41.57
C VAL A 79 -34.80 37.57 42.58
N ALA A 80 -35.02 38.82 42.17
CA ALA A 80 -34.79 39.96 43.04
C ALA A 80 -35.69 39.89 44.28
N GLU A 81 -35.10 40.10 45.46
CA GLU A 81 -35.82 40.20 46.71
C GLU A 81 -36.61 41.52 46.79
N PRO A 82 -37.79 41.53 47.43
CA PRO A 82 -38.60 42.74 47.52
C PRO A 82 -37.88 43.80 48.36
N GLN A 83 -37.68 44.99 47.79
CA GLN A 83 -37.05 46.11 48.50
C GLN A 83 -37.90 46.58 49.70
N SER A 84 -39.23 46.44 49.64
CA SER A 84 -40.13 46.64 50.78
C SER A 84 -40.71 45.30 51.26
N ILE A 85 -40.25 44.84 52.42
CA ILE A 85 -40.66 43.57 53.05
C ILE A 85 -42.03 43.64 53.74
N LYS A 86 -42.49 44.85 54.13
CA LYS A 86 -43.65 44.99 55.05
C LYS A 86 -44.92 45.56 54.42
N SER A 87 -44.92 45.93 53.14
CA SER A 87 -46.06 46.60 52.48
C SER A 87 -47.06 45.61 51.86
N SER A 88 -47.77 44.81 52.68
CA SER A 88 -48.84 43.93 52.18
C SER A 88 -50.09 44.00 53.06
N ASN A 89 -51.06 44.81 52.62
CA ASN A 89 -52.24 45.15 53.43
C ASN A 89 -53.47 44.31 53.05
N GLY A 90 -53.58 43.80 51.81
CA GLY A 90 -54.74 43.02 51.34
C GLY A 90 -54.54 41.50 51.32
N SER A 91 -55.60 40.71 51.55
CA SER A 91 -55.57 39.23 51.52
C SER A 91 -55.10 38.68 50.15
N ALA A 92 -55.62 39.22 49.05
CA ALA A 92 -55.19 38.86 47.70
C ALA A 92 -53.72 39.26 47.42
N GLN A 93 -53.23 40.33 48.06
CA GLN A 93 -51.84 40.77 47.95
C GLN A 93 -50.90 39.81 48.70
N LYS A 94 -51.32 39.32 49.88
CA LYS A 94 -50.60 38.27 50.63
C LYS A 94 -50.48 36.97 49.83
N VAL A 95 -51.55 36.52 49.17
CA VAL A 95 -51.49 35.31 48.31
C VAL A 95 -50.54 35.51 47.11
N ARG A 96 -50.55 36.69 46.48
CA ARG A 96 -49.60 37.01 45.40
C ARG A 96 -48.16 37.02 45.89
N LEU A 97 -47.94 37.57 47.09
CA LEU A 97 -46.63 37.59 47.74
C LEU A 97 -46.14 36.17 48.04
N GLN A 98 -46.97 35.29 48.61
CA GLN A 98 -46.65 33.88 48.83
C GLN A 98 -46.32 33.14 47.53
N LYS A 99 -47.12 33.35 46.47
CA LYS A 99 -46.82 32.77 45.14
C LYS A 99 -45.49 33.27 44.59
N ALA A 100 -45.16 34.55 44.80
CA ALA A 100 -43.88 35.11 44.39
C ALA A 100 -42.74 34.48 45.20
N GLU A 101 -42.83 34.41 46.53
CA GLU A 101 -41.85 33.74 47.40
C GLU A 101 -41.61 32.29 47.00
N LEU A 102 -42.68 31.55 46.71
CA LEU A 102 -42.63 30.16 46.29
C LEU A 102 -41.89 30.02 44.93
N ARG A 103 -42.23 30.85 43.95
CA ARG A 103 -41.51 30.90 42.66
C ARG A 103 -40.05 31.25 42.84
N ARG A 104 -39.73 32.24 43.70
CA ARG A 104 -38.36 32.63 44.02
C ARG A 104 -37.59 31.44 44.60
N LYS A 105 -38.16 30.78 45.61
CA LYS A 105 -37.56 29.61 46.28
C LYS A 105 -37.22 28.49 45.29
N PHE A 106 -38.19 28.06 44.48
CA PHE A 106 -37.96 26.96 43.53
C PHE A 106 -36.96 27.31 42.43
N LEU A 107 -36.95 28.57 41.98
CA LEU A 107 -36.04 29.01 40.93
C LEU A 107 -34.59 29.09 41.45
N ILE A 108 -34.40 29.62 42.67
CA ILE A 108 -33.10 29.61 43.37
C ILE A 108 -32.60 28.18 43.54
N GLU A 109 -33.44 27.29 44.08
CA GLU A 109 -33.08 25.89 44.27
C GLU A 109 -32.73 25.20 42.96
N ALA A 110 -33.50 25.43 41.89
CA ALA A 110 -33.27 24.84 40.58
C ALA A 110 -31.90 25.24 40.00
N PHE A 111 -31.52 26.52 40.08
CA PHE A 111 -30.21 26.96 39.58
C PHE A 111 -29.05 26.43 40.41
N ARG A 112 -29.16 26.49 41.75
CA ARG A 112 -28.10 25.98 42.63
C ARG A 112 -27.90 24.47 42.50
N LYS A 113 -29.01 23.71 42.44
CA LYS A 113 -28.97 22.26 42.24
C LYS A 113 -28.43 21.90 40.86
N GLU A 114 -28.79 22.63 39.80
CA GLU A 114 -28.28 22.33 38.46
C GLU A 114 -26.77 22.62 38.35
N GLU A 115 -26.28 23.71 38.94
CA GLU A 115 -24.83 23.98 39.00
C GLU A 115 -24.08 22.84 39.70
N ALA A 116 -24.52 22.46 40.90
CA ALA A 116 -23.91 21.38 41.66
C ALA A 116 -23.98 20.03 40.91
N ARG A 117 -25.11 19.74 40.26
CA ARG A 117 -25.31 18.53 39.45
C ARG A 117 -24.32 18.47 38.28
N LEU A 118 -24.07 19.59 37.60
CA LEU A 118 -23.13 19.64 36.48
C LEU A 118 -21.69 19.37 36.92
N LEU A 119 -21.28 19.93 38.07
CA LEU A 119 -19.97 19.68 38.66
C LEU A 119 -19.82 18.21 39.08
N HIS A 120 -20.80 17.68 39.82
CA HIS A 120 -20.80 16.27 40.24
C HIS A 120 -20.79 15.31 39.04
N LYS A 121 -21.54 15.60 37.98
CA LYS A 121 -21.52 14.80 36.75
C LYS A 121 -20.13 14.81 36.10
N HIS A 122 -19.46 15.95 36.10
CA HIS A 122 -18.11 16.07 35.55
C HIS A 122 -17.09 15.28 36.38
N GLU A 123 -17.14 15.39 37.71
CA GLU A 123 -16.30 14.60 38.62
C GLU A 123 -16.50 13.09 38.42
N TYR A 124 -17.75 12.66 38.25
CA TYR A 124 -18.08 11.28 37.94
C TYR A 124 -17.46 10.82 36.61
N LEU A 125 -17.52 11.66 35.57
CA LEU A 125 -16.89 11.35 34.28
C LEU A 125 -15.37 11.22 34.41
N GLN A 126 -14.72 12.12 35.15
CA GLN A 126 -13.27 12.07 35.39
C GLN A 126 -12.85 10.80 36.16
N LYS A 127 -13.65 10.38 37.16
CA LYS A 127 -13.41 9.12 37.87
C LYS A 127 -13.55 7.93 36.92
N ARG A 128 -14.63 7.90 36.14
CA ARG A 128 -14.91 6.81 35.20
C ARG A 128 -13.85 6.69 34.11
N THR A 129 -13.36 7.79 33.54
CA THR A 129 -12.30 7.74 32.52
C THR A 129 -11.00 7.18 33.10
N LYS A 130 -10.62 7.62 34.30
CA LYS A 130 -9.45 7.08 35.01
C LYS A 130 -9.60 5.60 35.35
N GLU A 131 -10.79 5.16 35.75
CA GLU A 131 -11.08 3.74 35.98
C GLU A 131 -10.96 2.92 34.70
N LEU A 132 -11.45 3.43 33.57
CA LEU A 132 -11.32 2.78 32.26
C LEU A 132 -9.87 2.73 31.78
N GLU A 133 -9.08 3.79 32.00
CA GLU A 133 -7.64 3.79 31.71
C GLU A 133 -6.92 2.76 32.56
N LYS A 134 -7.17 2.71 33.87
CA LYS A 134 -6.62 1.68 34.75
C LYS A 134 -7.03 0.27 34.33
N ALA A 135 -8.28 0.07 33.92
CA ALA A 135 -8.73 -1.22 33.42
C ALA A 135 -7.97 -1.63 32.16
N LYS A 136 -7.72 -0.70 31.22
CA LYS A 136 -6.92 -0.95 30.02
C LYS A 136 -5.46 -1.26 30.36
N GLU A 137 -4.86 -0.54 31.29
CA GLU A 137 -3.50 -0.82 31.75
C GLU A 137 -3.40 -2.21 32.40
N LEU A 138 -4.38 -2.58 33.23
CA LEU A 138 -4.45 -3.92 33.83
C LEU A 138 -4.71 -5.02 32.77
N GLU A 139 -5.49 -4.73 31.74
CA GLU A 139 -5.68 -5.65 30.60
C GLU A 139 -4.38 -5.81 29.81
N LEU A 140 -3.66 -4.72 29.55
CA LEU A 140 -2.37 -4.72 28.88
C LEU A 140 -1.31 -5.48 29.70
N GLU A 141 -1.27 -5.27 31.02
CA GLU A 141 -0.40 -6.03 31.93
C GLU A 141 -0.72 -7.54 31.89
N LYS A 142 -2.02 -7.89 31.90
CA LYS A 142 -2.46 -9.30 31.78
C LYS A 142 -2.15 -9.92 30.43
N LEU A 143 -2.02 -9.13 29.37
CA LEU A 143 -1.62 -9.59 28.04
C LEU A 143 -0.10 -9.73 27.94
N ASN A 144 0.65 -8.82 28.54
CA ASN A 144 2.11 -8.79 28.47
C ASN A 144 2.80 -9.81 29.38
N LYS A 145 2.13 -10.28 30.45
CA LYS A 145 2.69 -11.36 31.27
C LYS A 145 2.89 -12.61 30.41
N GLU A 146 4.14 -13.05 30.33
CA GLU A 146 4.50 -14.26 29.59
C GLU A 146 3.80 -15.47 30.23
N LYS A 147 3.19 -16.30 29.39
CA LYS A 147 2.47 -17.51 29.83
C LYS A 147 3.34 -18.72 29.54
N SER A 148 3.25 -19.75 30.36
CA SER A 148 3.93 -21.03 30.09
C SER A 148 3.53 -21.66 28.75
N SER A 149 2.32 -21.38 28.26
CA SER A 149 1.85 -21.81 26.95
C SER A 149 2.43 -21.01 25.77
N ASP A 150 3.09 -19.87 26.00
CA ASP A 150 3.59 -19.01 24.92
C ASP A 150 4.69 -19.70 24.10
N LEU A 151 5.48 -20.56 24.74
CA LEU A 151 6.50 -21.39 24.10
C LEU A 151 5.93 -22.42 23.10
N THR A 152 4.62 -22.68 23.12
CA THR A 152 3.97 -23.55 22.12
C THR A 152 3.63 -22.80 20.83
N ILE A 153 3.62 -21.46 20.86
CA ILE A 153 3.47 -20.62 19.68
C ILE A 153 4.85 -20.52 19.03
N MET A 154 4.95 -20.92 17.76
CA MET A 154 6.21 -20.86 17.03
C MET A 154 6.68 -19.40 16.89
N THR A 155 7.93 -19.13 17.24
CA THR A 155 8.51 -17.80 17.10
C THR A 155 9.54 -17.74 15.96
N LEU A 156 9.54 -16.61 15.24
CA LEU A 156 10.52 -16.28 14.20
C LEU A 156 11.21 -14.96 14.57
N ASP A 157 11.54 -14.78 15.84
CA ASP A 157 11.93 -13.48 16.42
C ASP A 157 13.12 -12.84 15.70
N LYS A 158 14.11 -13.64 15.33
CA LYS A 158 15.29 -13.18 14.58
C LYS A 158 14.94 -12.72 13.16
N MET A 159 13.95 -13.33 12.52
CA MET A 159 13.48 -12.91 11.19
C MET A 159 12.63 -11.63 11.29
N MET A 160 11.76 -11.54 12.31
CA MET A 160 10.88 -10.39 12.52
C MET A 160 11.64 -9.14 12.99
N SER A 161 12.76 -9.31 13.68
CA SER A 161 13.62 -8.20 14.13
C SER A 161 14.55 -7.66 13.04
N GLN A 162 14.75 -8.40 11.94
CA GLN A 162 15.61 -7.92 10.85
C GLN A 162 14.93 -6.77 10.10
N PRO A 163 15.68 -5.69 9.77
CA PRO A 163 15.14 -4.62 8.96
C PRO A 163 14.80 -5.16 7.56
N LEU A 164 13.60 -4.83 7.07
CA LEU A 164 13.13 -5.28 5.75
C LEU A 164 14.06 -4.85 4.61
N LEU A 165 14.76 -3.73 4.79
CA LEU A 165 15.74 -3.22 3.85
C LEU A 165 17.01 -2.79 4.57
N ARG A 166 18.14 -3.30 4.10
CA ARG A 166 19.45 -2.71 4.37
C ARG A 166 19.74 -1.66 3.30
N ASN A 167 19.78 -0.39 3.69
CA ASN A 167 20.23 0.67 2.80
C ASN A 167 21.72 0.46 2.46
N ARG A 168 22.09 0.72 1.20
CA ARG A 168 23.50 0.65 0.78
C ARG A 168 24.31 1.73 1.49
N SER A 169 25.55 1.42 1.85
CA SER A 169 26.49 2.44 2.28
C SER A 169 26.82 3.38 1.11
N PRO A 170 27.27 4.63 1.36
CA PRO A 170 27.69 5.52 0.28
C PRO A 170 28.83 4.89 -0.55
N GLU A 171 29.79 4.22 0.10
CA GLU A 171 30.90 3.51 -0.55
C GLU A 171 30.43 2.34 -1.44
N GLU A 172 29.50 1.51 -0.95
CA GLU A 172 28.88 0.45 -1.77
C GLU A 172 28.16 1.04 -2.99
N SER A 173 27.54 2.20 -2.83
CA SER A 173 26.85 2.89 -3.93
C SER A 173 27.82 3.43 -4.97
N GLU A 174 28.98 3.93 -4.55
CA GLU A 174 30.05 4.42 -5.42
C GLU A 174 30.70 3.28 -6.19
N LEU A 175 31.05 2.18 -5.52
CA LEU A 175 31.59 0.98 -6.14
C LEU A 175 30.61 0.41 -7.18
N LEU A 176 29.31 0.39 -6.88
CA LEU A 176 28.27 -0.04 -7.81
C LEU A 176 28.18 0.90 -9.02
N LYS A 177 28.27 2.22 -8.82
CA LYS A 177 28.33 3.20 -9.92
C LYS A 177 29.56 2.98 -10.80
N LEU A 178 30.73 2.72 -10.21
CA LEU A 178 31.96 2.41 -10.94
C LEU A 178 31.80 1.14 -11.78
N LYS A 179 31.23 0.06 -11.22
CA LYS A 179 30.94 -1.17 -11.97
C LYS A 179 29.99 -0.92 -13.15
N ARG A 180 28.94 -0.13 -12.95
CA ARG A 180 28.02 0.25 -14.05
C ARG A 180 28.72 1.06 -15.14
N ASN A 181 29.60 1.99 -14.75
CA ASN A 181 30.35 2.79 -15.70
C ASN A 181 31.35 1.93 -16.50
N TYR A 182 32.06 1.04 -15.84
CA TYR A 182 33.00 0.11 -16.46
C TYR A 182 32.30 -0.80 -17.48
N ASN A 183 31.18 -1.43 -17.10
CA ASN A 183 30.42 -2.30 -17.99
C ASN A 183 29.95 -1.54 -19.24
N ARG A 184 29.51 -0.29 -19.08
CA ARG A 184 29.10 0.57 -20.20
C ARG A 184 30.26 0.88 -21.15
N SER A 185 31.42 1.29 -20.60
CA SER A 185 32.61 1.57 -21.42
C SER A 185 33.14 0.34 -22.15
N LEU A 186 33.09 -0.83 -21.49
CA LEU A 186 33.58 -2.09 -22.04
C LEU A 186 32.76 -2.52 -23.26
N LEU A 187 31.43 -2.43 -23.18
CA LEU A 187 30.55 -2.75 -24.32
C LEU A 187 30.80 -1.81 -25.49
N ASN A 188 30.94 -0.50 -25.24
CA ASN A 188 31.25 0.48 -26.29
C ASN A 188 32.61 0.20 -26.94
N PHE A 189 33.62 -0.16 -26.14
CA PHE A 189 34.94 -0.51 -26.63
C PHE A 189 34.92 -1.77 -27.50
N GLN A 190 34.17 -2.80 -27.09
CA GLN A 190 34.00 -4.02 -27.88
C GLN A 190 33.26 -3.75 -29.20
N ALA A 191 32.21 -2.92 -29.16
CA ALA A 191 31.52 -2.50 -30.38
C ALA A 191 32.46 -1.73 -31.31
N HIS A 192 33.32 -0.87 -30.77
CA HIS A 192 34.32 -0.17 -31.56
C HIS A 192 35.35 -1.14 -32.17
N LYS A 193 35.85 -2.11 -31.39
CA LYS A 193 36.72 -3.17 -31.92
C LYS A 193 36.07 -3.95 -33.07
N LYS A 194 34.78 -4.29 -32.95
CA LYS A 194 34.03 -4.94 -34.04
C LYS A 194 33.97 -4.06 -35.29
N LYS A 195 33.65 -2.76 -35.14
CA LYS A 195 33.67 -1.80 -36.26
C LYS A 195 35.04 -1.67 -36.90
N LEU A 196 36.12 -1.68 -36.11
CA LEU A 196 37.49 -1.65 -36.64
C LEU A 196 37.82 -2.94 -37.40
N ASN A 197 37.38 -4.10 -36.91
CA ASN A 197 37.53 -5.35 -37.64
C ASN A 197 36.70 -5.38 -38.93
N GLU A 198 35.48 -4.83 -38.92
CA GLU A 198 34.66 -4.66 -40.13
C GLU A 198 35.34 -3.73 -41.14
N LEU A 199 35.94 -2.64 -40.67
CA LEU A 199 36.72 -1.72 -41.50
C LEU A 199 37.97 -2.42 -42.08
N LEU A 200 38.65 -3.23 -41.27
CA LEU A 200 39.79 -4.03 -41.71
C LEU A 200 39.36 -5.05 -42.79
N ASN A 201 38.22 -5.70 -42.60
CA ASN A 201 37.64 -6.59 -43.62
C ASN A 201 37.29 -5.83 -44.91
N LEU A 202 36.71 -4.62 -44.78
CA LEU A 202 36.44 -3.75 -45.94
C LEU A 202 37.75 -3.42 -46.67
N TYR A 203 38.83 -3.09 -45.94
CA TYR A 203 40.14 -2.85 -46.54
C TYR A 203 40.69 -4.07 -47.30
N HIS A 204 40.50 -5.29 -46.79
CA HIS A 204 40.87 -6.51 -47.51
C HIS A 204 40.06 -6.75 -48.79
N VAL A 205 38.78 -6.34 -48.82
CA VAL A 205 37.89 -6.46 -49.99
C VAL A 205 38.05 -5.27 -50.96
N ALA A 206 38.68 -4.18 -50.53
CA ALA A 206 38.78 -2.94 -51.30
C ALA A 206 39.53 -3.08 -52.63
N ASN A 207 40.33 -4.14 -52.82
CA ASN A 207 40.97 -4.45 -54.10
C ASN A 207 39.97 -4.94 -55.17
N GLU A 208 38.84 -5.51 -54.77
CA GLU A 208 37.76 -5.91 -55.69
C GLU A 208 36.83 -4.74 -56.02
N PHE A 209 36.73 -3.76 -55.12
CA PHE A 209 35.96 -2.55 -55.38
C PHE A 209 36.58 -1.73 -56.50
N ILE A 210 35.72 -1.23 -57.38
CA ILE A 210 36.09 -0.44 -58.55
C ILE A 210 35.95 1.02 -58.18
N VAL A 211 37.06 1.77 -58.23
CA VAL A 211 37.05 3.21 -57.97
C VAL A 211 37.36 4.01 -59.23
N THR A 212 38.27 3.51 -60.07
CA THR A 212 38.69 4.20 -61.31
C THR A 212 38.09 3.54 -62.54
N GLU A 213 37.92 4.31 -63.62
CA GLU A 213 37.37 3.84 -64.89
C GLU A 213 38.23 2.72 -65.52
N SER A 214 39.55 2.79 -65.31
CA SER A 214 40.47 1.74 -65.79
C SER A 214 40.24 0.38 -65.12
N GLN A 215 39.84 0.37 -63.85
CA GLN A 215 39.48 -0.86 -63.13
C GLN A 215 38.11 -1.38 -63.58
N LEU A 216 37.18 -0.46 -63.91
CA LEU A 216 35.87 -0.81 -64.43
C LEU A 216 35.98 -1.58 -65.75
N LEU A 217 36.75 -1.05 -66.70
CA LEU A 217 36.95 -1.71 -67.99
C LEU A 217 37.53 -3.11 -67.82
N LYS A 218 38.56 -3.27 -66.98
CA LYS A 218 39.15 -4.58 -66.67
C LYS A 218 38.18 -5.56 -66.03
N LYS A 219 37.23 -5.09 -65.22
CA LYS A 219 36.22 -5.96 -64.62
C LYS A 219 35.11 -6.29 -65.62
N ILE A 220 34.72 -5.35 -66.48
CA ILE A 220 33.80 -5.60 -67.61
C ILE A 220 34.39 -6.68 -68.51
N ASP A 221 35.66 -6.54 -68.90
CA ASP A 221 36.32 -7.54 -69.74
C ASP A 221 36.31 -8.92 -69.08
N LYS A 222 36.60 -9.00 -67.78
CA LYS A 222 36.57 -10.26 -67.02
C LYS A 222 35.18 -10.87 -66.82
N VAL A 223 34.10 -10.09 -66.88
CA VAL A 223 32.74 -10.58 -66.62
C VAL A 223 32.01 -10.89 -67.93
N PHE A 224 32.24 -10.10 -68.98
CA PHE A 224 31.53 -10.23 -70.26
C PHE A 224 32.35 -10.95 -71.33
N ASN A 225 33.69 -10.96 -71.26
CA ASN A 225 34.51 -11.66 -72.26
C ASN A 225 34.90 -13.07 -71.80
N ASP A 226 35.02 -13.32 -70.48
CA ASP A 226 35.20 -14.66 -69.92
C ASP A 226 33.81 -15.25 -69.59
N GLU A 227 33.27 -16.06 -70.49
CA GLU A 227 31.91 -16.65 -70.51
C GLU A 227 31.68 -17.72 -69.39
N THR A 228 32.12 -17.45 -68.15
CA THR A 228 32.28 -18.52 -67.13
C THR A 228 31.38 -18.44 -65.91
N GLU A 229 30.67 -17.35 -65.62
CA GLU A 229 29.73 -17.32 -64.47
C GLU A 229 28.58 -16.31 -64.71
N GLU A 230 27.69 -16.59 -65.66
CA GLU A 230 26.40 -15.90 -65.72
C GLU A 230 25.50 -16.39 -64.58
N PHE A 231 25.09 -15.48 -63.68
CA PHE A 231 24.16 -15.83 -62.58
C PHE A 231 22.74 -16.02 -63.15
N THR A 232 22.49 -17.18 -63.75
CA THR A 232 21.16 -17.63 -64.13
C THR A 232 20.43 -18.17 -62.90
N ASP A 233 19.38 -17.48 -62.47
CA ASP A 233 18.50 -17.85 -61.34
C ASP A 233 17.67 -19.14 -61.60
N ALA A 234 18.00 -19.89 -62.65
CA ALA A 234 17.32 -21.12 -63.00
C ALA A 234 18.29 -22.31 -62.90
N TYR A 235 18.13 -23.05 -61.80
CA TYR A 235 18.68 -24.39 -61.55
C TYR A 235 20.16 -24.49 -61.17
N ASP A 236 20.49 -24.24 -59.89
CA ASP A 236 21.34 -25.19 -59.17
C ASP A 236 21.02 -25.21 -57.66
N VAL A 237 20.45 -26.32 -57.20
CA VAL A 237 20.13 -26.59 -55.79
C VAL A 237 21.32 -27.27 -55.08
N THR A 238 22.43 -27.54 -55.76
CA THR A 238 23.44 -28.47 -55.20
C THR A 238 24.91 -28.16 -55.50
N SER A 239 25.30 -26.96 -55.92
CA SER A 239 26.73 -26.66 -56.04
C SER A 239 27.14 -25.29 -55.50
N ASN A 240 27.98 -25.35 -54.46
CA ASN A 240 29.10 -24.45 -54.14
C ASN A 240 28.95 -22.93 -54.31
N PHE A 241 27.95 -22.32 -53.68
CA PHE A 241 28.07 -20.92 -53.26
C PHE A 241 28.92 -20.80 -51.97
N THR A 242 30.23 -21.04 -52.10
CA THR A 242 31.23 -20.91 -51.02
C THR A 242 32.25 -19.81 -51.28
N GLN A 243 31.88 -18.77 -52.04
CA GLN A 243 32.75 -17.62 -52.32
C GLN A 243 32.22 -16.25 -51.89
N PHE A 244 31.30 -16.20 -50.93
CA PHE A 244 31.11 -15.03 -50.10
C PHE A 244 31.00 -15.44 -48.63
N GLY A 245 32.11 -15.26 -47.90
CA GLY A 245 32.21 -15.22 -46.44
C GLY A 245 31.30 -16.15 -45.64
N ASN A 246 31.84 -17.31 -45.23
CA ASN A 246 31.42 -18.15 -44.10
C ASN A 246 30.00 -17.88 -43.51
N ARG A 247 28.96 -18.33 -44.21
CA ARG A 247 27.69 -18.66 -43.56
C ARG A 247 27.58 -20.16 -43.42
N LYS A 248 27.94 -20.66 -42.23
CA LYS A 248 27.57 -22.01 -41.78
C LYS A 248 26.05 -22.13 -41.84
N LEU A 249 25.59 -23.01 -42.73
CA LEU A 249 24.40 -23.86 -42.66
C LEU A 249 23.49 -23.59 -41.43
N LEU A 250 22.36 -22.90 -41.66
CA LEU A 250 21.25 -22.75 -40.71
C LEU A 250 19.95 -23.32 -41.29
N LEU A 251 20.02 -24.45 -41.99
CA LEU A 251 18.84 -25.25 -42.29
C LEU A 251 18.93 -26.60 -41.57
N SER A 252 18.73 -26.53 -40.25
CA SER A 252 18.29 -27.65 -39.43
C SER A 252 17.39 -27.11 -38.33
N GLY A 253 16.08 -27.34 -38.49
CA GLY A 253 15.05 -27.28 -37.45
C GLY A 253 14.71 -25.92 -36.84
N ASN A 254 13.41 -25.61 -36.77
CA ASN A 254 12.80 -24.47 -36.04
C ASN A 254 13.31 -24.25 -34.60
N THR A 255 14.03 -25.21 -34.02
CA THR A 255 14.63 -25.14 -32.69
C THR A 255 15.82 -24.19 -32.61
N THR A 256 16.60 -24.00 -33.69
CA THR A 256 17.82 -23.17 -33.68
C THR A 256 17.54 -21.67 -33.73
N LEU A 257 16.48 -21.27 -34.44
CA LEU A 257 16.08 -19.87 -34.56
C LEU A 257 15.36 -19.39 -33.29
N GLN A 258 14.49 -20.21 -32.69
CA GLN A 258 13.90 -19.90 -31.39
C GLN A 258 14.94 -19.83 -30.27
N THR A 259 15.92 -20.75 -30.25
CA THR A 259 17.01 -20.67 -29.27
C THR A 259 17.91 -19.45 -29.50
N GLN A 260 18.17 -19.04 -30.74
CA GLN A 260 18.89 -17.79 -31.01
C GLN A 260 18.12 -16.53 -30.61
N ILE A 261 16.82 -16.47 -30.89
CA ILE A 261 15.96 -15.36 -30.45
C ILE A 261 15.88 -15.31 -28.91
N ASN A 262 15.67 -16.45 -28.26
CA ASN A 262 15.64 -16.51 -26.80
C ASN A 262 16.99 -16.19 -26.16
N ASN A 263 18.10 -16.60 -26.77
CA ASN A 263 19.45 -16.24 -26.31
C ASN A 263 19.76 -14.75 -26.51
N ALA A 264 19.17 -14.11 -27.52
CA ALA A 264 19.28 -12.67 -27.72
C ALA A 264 18.42 -11.87 -26.71
N ILE A 265 17.27 -12.42 -26.31
CA ILE A 265 16.35 -11.81 -25.34
C ILE A 265 16.83 -12.02 -23.89
N MET A 266 17.34 -13.21 -23.56
CA MET A 266 17.73 -13.60 -22.20
C MET A 266 19.25 -13.50 -21.93
N GLY A 267 20.06 -13.32 -22.97
CA GLY A 267 21.52 -13.29 -22.90
C GLY A 267 22.14 -14.70 -22.88
N SER A 268 23.16 -14.93 -23.70
CA SER A 268 23.86 -16.23 -23.74
C SER A 268 24.70 -16.46 -22.48
N LEU A 269 24.39 -17.52 -21.71
CA LEU A 269 25.22 -18.00 -20.61
C LEU A 269 26.21 -19.05 -21.09
N SER A 270 27.50 -18.83 -20.81
CA SER A 270 28.56 -19.83 -20.96
C SER A 270 29.17 -20.27 -19.62
N ASN A 271 28.51 -20.00 -18.48
CA ASN A 271 29.04 -20.35 -17.15
C ASN A 271 28.01 -21.19 -16.37
N GLU A 272 28.49 -22.32 -15.84
CA GLU A 272 27.81 -23.48 -15.25
C GLU A 272 26.98 -23.24 -13.96
N LYS A 273 26.29 -22.10 -13.80
CA LYS A 273 25.58 -21.81 -12.54
C LYS A 273 24.13 -21.35 -12.61
N PHE A 274 23.50 -21.33 -13.78
CA PHE A 274 22.06 -21.07 -13.87
C PHE A 274 21.35 -22.00 -14.86
N PHE A 275 20.08 -22.26 -14.55
CA PHE A 275 19.22 -23.32 -15.07
C PHE A 275 19.25 -23.46 -16.60
N ASP A 276 19.60 -24.65 -17.06
CA ASP A 276 19.52 -25.06 -18.45
C ASP A 276 18.04 -25.17 -18.87
N ILE A 277 17.64 -24.38 -19.88
CA ILE A 277 16.26 -24.40 -20.42
C ILE A 277 15.93 -25.79 -20.98
N SER A 278 16.93 -26.58 -21.39
CA SER A 278 16.76 -27.98 -21.83
C SER A 278 16.18 -28.85 -20.71
N LEU A 279 16.53 -28.55 -19.46
CA LEU A 279 16.00 -29.23 -18.28
C LEU A 279 14.55 -28.81 -18.00
N VAL A 280 14.21 -27.55 -18.26
CA VAL A 280 12.85 -27.01 -18.09
C VAL A 280 11.93 -27.51 -19.21
N ASP A 281 12.38 -27.52 -20.45
CA ASP A 281 11.64 -28.06 -21.59
C ASP A 281 11.47 -29.57 -21.47
N SER A 282 12.49 -30.31 -21.03
CA SER A 282 12.34 -31.75 -20.77
C SER A 282 11.38 -32.02 -19.60
N TYR A 283 11.37 -31.17 -18.56
CA TYR A 283 10.44 -31.28 -17.44
C TYR A 283 8.99 -30.97 -17.87
N LEU A 284 8.77 -29.86 -18.58
CA LEU A 284 7.46 -29.47 -19.11
C LEU A 284 6.94 -30.47 -20.14
N ASN A 285 7.80 -30.99 -21.02
CA ASN A 285 7.41 -32.01 -21.99
C ASN A 285 7.13 -33.38 -21.33
N LYS A 286 7.82 -33.71 -20.23
CA LYS A 286 7.55 -34.90 -19.43
C LYS A 286 6.21 -34.78 -18.70
N ASP A 287 5.90 -33.61 -18.16
CA ASP A 287 4.60 -33.32 -17.54
C ASP A 287 3.47 -33.31 -18.57
N LEU A 288 3.69 -32.75 -19.76
CA LEU A 288 2.73 -32.80 -20.86
C LEU A 288 2.49 -34.23 -21.37
N LYS A 289 3.54 -35.06 -21.48
CA LYS A 289 3.40 -36.50 -21.78
C LYS A 289 2.64 -37.24 -20.68
N ASN A 290 2.92 -36.95 -19.41
CA ASN A 290 2.21 -37.55 -18.29
C ASN A 290 0.74 -37.15 -18.28
N ILE A 291 0.42 -35.89 -18.61
CA ILE A 291 -0.95 -35.39 -18.75
C ILE A 291 -1.65 -36.05 -19.93
N SER A 292 -0.98 -36.16 -21.10
CA SER A 292 -1.50 -36.89 -22.27
C SER A 292 -1.82 -38.34 -21.91
N ASN A 293 -0.88 -39.07 -21.32
CA ASN A 293 -1.08 -40.46 -20.90
C ASN A 293 -2.22 -40.60 -19.86
N LYS A 294 -2.42 -39.60 -19.00
CA LYS A 294 -3.53 -39.55 -18.03
C LYS A 294 -4.88 -39.24 -18.68
N ILE A 295 -4.87 -38.49 -19.78
CA ILE A 295 -6.04 -38.19 -20.60
C ILE A 295 -6.40 -39.42 -21.44
N ASP A 296 -5.41 -40.07 -22.06
CA ASP A 296 -5.58 -41.27 -22.88
C ASP A 296 -6.06 -42.48 -22.05
N SER A 297 -5.52 -42.66 -20.84
CA SER A 297 -6.00 -43.69 -19.88
C SER A 297 -7.38 -43.40 -19.28
N LYS A 298 -7.85 -42.15 -19.33
CA LYS A 298 -9.22 -41.78 -18.96
C LYS A 298 -10.20 -41.87 -20.13
N LEU A 299 -9.72 -41.72 -21.37
CA LEU A 299 -10.55 -41.79 -22.58
C LEU A 299 -10.79 -43.23 -23.05
N ASN A 300 -9.87 -44.17 -22.78
CA ASN A 300 -10.03 -45.58 -23.14
C ASN A 300 -9.88 -46.52 -21.92
N PRO A 301 -10.97 -46.83 -21.18
CA PRO A 301 -10.90 -47.72 -20.01
C PRO A 301 -10.95 -49.22 -20.35
N THR A 302 -10.90 -49.62 -21.63
CA THR A 302 -11.08 -51.01 -22.04
C THR A 302 -10.06 -51.47 -23.08
N SER A 303 -8.80 -51.65 -22.68
CA SER A 303 -7.88 -52.59 -23.34
C SER A 303 -6.70 -52.89 -22.43
N ASN A 304 -6.90 -53.82 -21.51
CA ASN A 304 -5.91 -54.84 -21.07
C ASN A 304 -6.44 -55.50 -19.79
N GLY A 305 -7.46 -56.33 -19.96
CA GLY A 305 -7.71 -57.45 -19.07
C GLY A 305 -7.42 -58.72 -19.85
N ALA A 306 -6.38 -59.49 -19.46
CA ALA A 306 -6.28 -60.92 -19.69
C ALA A 306 -5.03 -61.53 -18.99
N GLY A 307 -5.27 -62.36 -17.97
CA GLY A 307 -4.40 -63.45 -17.49
C GLY A 307 -3.19 -63.03 -16.63
N ASN A 308 -2.82 -63.71 -15.54
CA ASN A 308 -3.13 -65.07 -15.14
C ASN A 308 -2.83 -65.25 -13.63
N ASN A 309 -3.59 -66.13 -12.99
CA ASN A 309 -3.43 -66.60 -11.60
C ASN A 309 -2.13 -67.39 -11.38
N GLY A 310 -1.68 -67.48 -10.12
CA GLY A 310 -1.08 -68.72 -9.60
C GLY A 310 0.12 -68.57 -8.66
N ASN A 311 -0.09 -68.98 -7.40
CA ASN A 311 0.88 -69.41 -6.38
C ASN A 311 2.30 -69.78 -6.83
N ASN A 312 3.32 -69.45 -6.03
CA ASN A 312 4.14 -70.46 -5.33
C ASN A 312 5.11 -69.88 -4.29
N ASN A 313 5.36 -70.75 -3.32
CA ASN A 313 6.14 -70.58 -2.10
C ASN A 313 7.66 -70.43 -2.30
N ASN A 314 8.31 -70.09 -1.18
CA ASN A 314 9.59 -70.62 -0.68
C ASN A 314 10.90 -69.84 -0.89
N THR A 315 11.49 -69.56 0.28
CA THR A 315 12.86 -69.85 0.74
C THR A 315 14.03 -68.90 0.42
N THR A 316 14.64 -68.51 1.54
CA THR A 316 16.08 -68.53 1.88
C THR A 316 17.01 -67.39 1.46
N ASN A 317 17.51 -66.78 2.54
CA ASN A 317 18.92 -66.54 2.88
C ASN A 317 19.62 -65.28 2.35
N LEU A 318 20.21 -64.63 3.38
CA LEU A 318 21.28 -63.62 3.44
C LEU A 318 20.86 -62.17 3.22
#